data_AF-A0A364Y7C3-F1
#
_entry.id   AF-A0A364Y7C3-F1
#
_cell.length_a   1.000
_cell.length_b   1.000
_cell.length_c   1.000
_cell.angle_alpha   90.00
_cell.angle_beta   90.00
_cell.angle_gamma   90.00
#
_symmetry.space_group_name_H-M   'P 1'
#
loop_
_entity.id
_entity.type
_entity.pdbx_description
1 polymer ?
#
loop_
_entity_poly.entity_id
_entity_poly.type
_entity_poly.pdbx_seq_one_letter_code
_entity_poly.pdbx_strand_id
1 'polypeptide(L)'
;MGRRCDRRKPQRSEYIQLICKKRATTDGFSLSELAVYNLSTTRNEDVLVNQIRLYPNPTLAAFNIDIPASFIVEGVTMTDMKGAGDVKRSHSGLVVNVGQRAPGIYLLQIKSKDLVVVKNAVLE
;
A
#
# COMPACT_ATOMS: atom_id res chain seq x y z
N MET A 1 25.04 -40.58 24.20
CA MET A 1 25.11 -39.11 23.98
C MET A 1 24.06 -38.73 22.93
N GLY A 2 22.92 -38.18 23.36
CA GLY A 2 21.80 -37.84 22.47
C GLY A 2 21.96 -36.46 21.86
N ARG A 3 21.83 -36.35 20.53
CA ARG A 3 21.83 -35.06 19.82
C ARG A 3 20.53 -34.32 20.11
N ARG A 4 20.62 -33.14 20.74
CA ARG A 4 19.49 -32.22 20.89
C ARG A 4 19.08 -31.71 19.50
N CYS A 5 17.86 -32.00 19.08
CA CYS A 5 17.24 -31.31 17.96
C CYS A 5 16.94 -29.87 18.39
N ASP A 6 17.63 -28.91 17.78
CA ASP A 6 17.39 -27.48 17.95
C ASP A 6 16.00 -27.15 17.37
N ARG A 7 15.00 -26.95 18.25
CA ARG A 7 13.68 -26.47 17.86
C ARG A 7 13.75 -24.96 17.61
N ARG A 8 14.37 -24.56 16.51
CA ARG A 8 14.14 -23.21 15.97
C ARG A 8 12.67 -23.13 15.56
N LYS A 9 11.89 -22.28 16.24
CA LYS A 9 10.52 -21.97 15.84
C LYS A 9 10.53 -21.59 14.35
N PRO A 10 9.66 -22.15 13.50
CA PRO A 10 9.60 -21.74 12.11
C PRO A 10 9.32 -20.24 12.07
N GLN A 11 10.23 -19.51 11.44
CA GLN A 11 10.08 -18.09 11.19
C GLN A 11 8.87 -17.93 10.26
N ARG A 12 7.82 -17.24 10.75
CA ARG A 12 6.53 -17.07 10.07
C ARG A 12 6.76 -16.55 8.65
N SER A 13 6.52 -17.40 7.66
CA SER A 13 6.79 -17.10 6.26
C SER A 13 5.48 -16.73 5.57
N GLU A 14 5.45 -15.56 4.93
CA GLU A 14 4.48 -15.26 3.88
C GLU A 14 4.74 -16.26 2.74
N TYR A 15 3.70 -16.94 2.26
CA TYR A 15 3.85 -17.87 1.14
C TYR A 15 2.84 -17.55 0.04
N ILE A 16 3.33 -17.62 -1.18
CA ILE A 16 2.52 -17.54 -2.39
C ILE A 16 2.24 -18.99 -2.79
N GLN A 17 0.96 -19.36 -2.82
CA GLN A 17 0.56 -20.66 -3.38
C GLN A 17 0.29 -20.48 -4.86
N LEU A 18 1.08 -21.18 -5.68
CA LEU A 18 0.91 -21.26 -7.14
C LEU A 18 0.42 -22.66 -7.48
N ILE A 19 -0.82 -22.79 -7.95
CA ILE A 19 -1.33 -24.06 -8.47
C ILE A 19 -1.14 -24.05 -9.99
N CYS A 20 -0.05 -24.66 -10.43
CA CYS A 20 0.25 -24.80 -11.85
C CYS A 20 -0.39 -26.08 -12.40
N LYS A 21 -1.08 -25.97 -13.54
CA LYS A 21 -1.51 -27.12 -14.35
C LYS A 21 -0.55 -27.25 -15.52
N LYS A 22 0.11 -28.40 -15.62
CA LYS A 22 0.92 -28.75 -16.79
C LYS A 22 0.00 -28.93 -18.00
N ARG A 23 0.17 -28.10 -19.03
CA ARG A 23 -0.38 -28.35 -20.37
C ARG A 23 0.75 -28.82 -21.29
N ALA A 24 0.39 -29.59 -22.30
CA ALA A 24 1.22 -30.61 -22.95
C ALA A 24 2.63 -30.19 -23.42
N THR A 25 3.55 -31.13 -23.16
CA THR A 25 4.71 -31.62 -23.93
C THR A 25 5.89 -30.74 -24.30
N THR A 26 5.79 -29.42 -24.45
CA THR A 26 6.95 -28.57 -24.79
C THR A 26 6.77 -27.18 -24.19
N ASP A 27 7.29 -27.01 -22.98
CA ASP A 27 7.61 -25.73 -22.34
C ASP A 27 6.46 -24.72 -22.15
N GLY A 28 5.31 -25.18 -21.64
CA GLY A 28 4.23 -24.31 -21.19
C GLY A 28 3.68 -24.72 -19.82
N PHE A 29 3.50 -23.76 -18.91
CA PHE A 29 2.67 -23.93 -17.72
C PHE A 29 1.49 -22.97 -17.74
N SER A 30 0.36 -23.41 -17.16
CA SER A 30 -0.81 -22.56 -16.95
C SER A 30 -1.05 -22.39 -15.45
N LEU A 31 -1.32 -21.16 -15.01
CA LEU A 31 -1.70 -20.86 -13.63
C LEU A 31 -3.21 -21.11 -13.48
N SER A 32 -3.58 -22.04 -12.59
CA SER A 32 -4.98 -22.33 -12.28
C SER A 32 -5.50 -21.46 -11.14
N GLU A 33 -4.64 -21.11 -10.18
CA GLU A 33 -4.97 -20.30 -9.01
C GLU A 33 -3.70 -19.65 -8.46
N LEU A 34 -3.81 -18.36 -8.13
CA LEU A 34 -2.81 -17.59 -7.39
C LEU A 34 -3.48 -17.13 -6.09
N ALA A 35 -3.02 -17.67 -4.97
CA ALA A 35 -3.50 -17.26 -3.65
C ALA A 35 -2.32 -16.74 -2.82
N VAL A 36 -2.50 -15.55 -2.25
CA VAL A 36 -1.54 -14.91 -1.35
C VAL A 36 -2.09 -15.01 0.07
N TYR A 37 -1.42 -15.79 0.91
CA TYR A 37 -1.85 -15.98 2.29
C TYR A 37 -0.98 -15.12 3.21
N ASN A 38 -1.62 -14.17 3.88
CA ASN A 38 -1.01 -13.41 4.96
C ASN A 38 -1.54 -13.94 6.29
N LEU A 39 -0.69 -14.59 7.07
CA LEU A 39 -0.96 -14.91 8.48
C LEU A 39 -0.50 -13.75 9.36
N SER A 40 -1.16 -12.60 9.25
CA SER A 40 -1.00 -11.49 10.21
C SER A 40 -2.13 -11.51 11.23
N THR A 41 -1.79 -11.83 12.48
CA THR A 41 -2.49 -11.25 13.63
C THR A 41 -2.21 -9.75 13.58
N THR A 42 -3.25 -8.95 13.36
CA THR A 42 -3.32 -7.47 13.41
C THR A 42 -1.97 -6.80 13.64
N ARG A 43 -1.33 -6.32 12.57
CA ARG A 43 -0.09 -5.54 12.72
C ARG A 43 -0.45 -4.16 13.26
N ASN A 44 0.34 -3.61 14.18
CA ASN A 44 0.21 -2.19 14.58
C ASN A 44 0.25 -1.24 13.36
N GLU A 45 0.90 -1.68 12.27
CA GLU A 45 0.92 -1.02 10.97
C GLU A 45 -0.49 -0.86 10.36
N ASP A 46 -1.36 -1.88 10.44
CA ASP A 46 -2.74 -1.80 9.94
C ASP A 46 -3.57 -0.78 10.73
N VAL A 47 -3.30 -0.68 12.05
CA VAL A 47 -3.94 0.32 12.91
C VAL A 47 -3.52 1.74 12.49
N LEU A 48 -2.23 1.95 12.19
CA LEU A 48 -1.72 3.24 11.71
C LEU A 48 -2.27 3.61 10.32
N VAL A 49 -2.38 2.64 9.39
CA VAL A 49 -2.94 2.85 8.04
C VAL A 49 -4.41 3.26 8.08
N ASN A 50 -5.17 2.73 9.04
CA ASN A 50 -6.59 3.04 9.23
C ASN A 50 -6.82 4.38 9.93
N GLN A 51 -5.83 4.90 10.65
CA GLN A 51 -5.90 6.22 11.28
C GLN A 51 -5.65 7.36 10.30
N ILE A 52 -4.98 7.10 9.17
CA ILE A 52 -4.80 8.09 8.11
C ILE A 52 -6.10 8.21 7.30
N ARG A 53 -6.70 9.40 7.33
CA ARG A 53 -7.97 9.69 6.66
C ARG A 53 -7.76 10.68 5.53
N LEU A 54 -8.42 10.41 4.41
CA LEU A 54 -8.47 11.26 3.24
C LEU A 54 -9.91 11.71 3.02
N TYR A 55 -10.14 13.00 2.87
CA TYR A 55 -11.48 13.54 2.62
C TYR A 55 -11.43 14.75 1.68
N PRO A 56 -12.44 14.89 0.79
CA PRO A 56 -12.50 16.00 -0.15
C PRO A 56 -12.80 17.33 0.56
N ASN A 57 -12.23 18.40 0.03
CA ASN A 57 -12.52 19.79 0.38
C ASN A 57 -13.00 20.53 -0.89
N PRO A 58 -14.32 20.56 -1.14
CA PRO A 58 -14.88 21.15 -2.36
C PRO A 58 -14.58 22.64 -2.51
N THR A 59 -14.54 23.39 -1.40
CA THR A 59 -14.33 24.84 -1.39
C THR A 59 -12.95 25.24 -1.92
N LEU A 60 -11.93 24.40 -1.67
CA LEU A 60 -10.55 24.66 -2.07
C LEU A 60 -10.07 23.82 -3.26
N ALA A 61 -10.96 23.03 -3.87
CA ALA A 61 -10.61 22.04 -4.90
C ALA A 61 -9.37 21.23 -4.49
N ALA A 62 -9.41 20.67 -3.26
CA ALA A 62 -8.30 20.00 -2.63
C ALA A 62 -8.76 18.77 -1.83
N PHE A 63 -7.85 17.86 -1.54
CA PHE A 63 -8.05 16.83 -0.51
C PHE A 63 -7.33 17.21 0.77
N ASN A 64 -8.02 17.04 1.89
CA ASN A 64 -7.41 17.15 3.20
C ASN A 64 -7.00 15.75 3.67
N ILE A 65 -5.80 15.66 4.25
CA ILE A 65 -5.27 14.44 4.83
C ILE A 65 -5.12 14.66 6.34
N ASP A 66 -5.83 13.86 7.12
CA ASP A 66 -5.64 13.80 8.56
C ASP A 66 -4.66 12.67 8.89
N ILE A 67 -3.54 13.04 9.51
CA ILE A 67 -2.44 12.15 9.82
C ILE A 67 -2.18 12.26 11.32
N PRO A 68 -2.20 11.12 12.06
CA PRO A 68 -1.93 11.14 13.49
C PRO A 68 -0.51 11.65 13.77
N ALA A 69 -0.32 12.41 14.84
CA ALA A 69 0.97 13.01 15.20
C ALA A 69 2.10 11.98 15.43
N SER A 70 1.76 10.72 15.70
CA SER A 70 2.69 9.60 15.80
C SER A 70 3.31 9.19 14.45
N PHE A 71 2.79 9.67 13.32
CA PHE A 71 3.23 9.30 11.99
C PHE A 71 4.09 10.40 11.37
N ILE A 72 5.39 10.14 11.23
CA ILE A 72 6.35 11.07 10.63
C ILE A 72 6.24 10.96 9.11
N VAL A 73 5.69 11.99 8.48
CA VAL A 73 5.54 12.03 7.01
C VAL A 73 6.84 12.52 6.40
N GLU A 74 7.44 11.67 5.59
CA GLU A 74 8.56 12.07 4.75
C GLU A 74 8.05 12.78 3.49
N GLY A 75 7.05 12.23 2.81
CA GLY A 75 6.47 12.93 1.66
C GLY A 75 5.15 12.38 1.18
N VAL A 76 4.47 13.18 0.36
CA VAL A 76 3.21 12.81 -0.26
C VAL A 76 3.34 12.94 -1.78
N THR A 77 2.83 11.96 -2.50
CA THR A 77 2.87 11.90 -3.96
C THR A 77 1.52 11.49 -4.46
N MET A 78 0.99 12.20 -5.45
CA MET A 78 -0.25 11.83 -6.11
C MET A 78 0.03 11.48 -7.56
N THR A 79 -0.36 10.28 -7.97
CA THR A 79 -0.05 9.70 -9.28
C THR A 79 -1.34 9.35 -9.99
N ASP A 80 -1.45 9.65 -11.28
CA ASP A 80 -2.55 9.20 -12.11
C ASP A 80 -2.40 7.72 -12.51
N MET A 81 -3.43 7.16 -13.16
CA MET A 81 -3.38 5.77 -13.65
C MET A 81 -2.39 5.56 -14.81
N LYS A 82 -1.81 6.63 -15.38
CA LYS A 82 -0.78 6.56 -16.42
C LYS A 82 0.63 6.58 -15.82
N GLY A 83 0.76 6.71 -14.49
CA GLY A 83 2.03 6.76 -13.78
C GLY A 83 2.67 8.15 -13.72
N ALA A 84 1.98 9.20 -14.19
CA ALA A 84 2.46 10.58 -14.05
C ALA A 84 2.09 11.09 -12.65
N GLY A 85 3.08 11.44 -11.84
CA GLY A 85 2.88 11.91 -10.47
C GLY A 85 3.73 13.12 -10.11
N ASP A 86 3.18 14.00 -9.27
CA ASP A 86 3.93 15.11 -8.66
C ASP A 86 4.35 14.74 -7.24
N VAL A 87 5.59 15.09 -6.90
CA VAL A 87 6.12 15.01 -5.54
C VAL A 87 5.88 16.35 -4.86
N LYS A 88 5.06 16.40 -3.80
CA LYS A 88 4.93 17.60 -2.97
C LYS A 88 5.20 17.26 -1.50
N ARG A 89 6.22 17.89 -0.92
CA ARG A 89 6.47 17.90 0.53
C ARG A 89 6.16 19.30 1.09
N SER A 90 5.37 19.36 2.16
CA SER A 90 5.78 19.94 3.45
C SER A 90 4.64 19.83 4.48
N HIS A 91 5.02 19.50 5.71
CA HIS A 91 4.23 19.54 6.95
C HIS A 91 4.11 21.03 7.36
N SER A 92 2.96 21.67 7.56
CA SER A 92 1.76 21.33 8.34
C SER A 92 0.46 21.65 7.59
N GLY A 93 -0.60 20.88 7.84
CA GLY A 93 -1.85 20.93 7.09
C GLY A 93 -1.68 20.30 5.71
N LEU A 94 -1.68 18.96 5.65
CA LEU A 94 -1.52 18.23 4.39
C LEU A 94 -2.77 18.38 3.51
N VAL A 95 -2.76 19.45 2.74
CA VAL A 95 -3.76 19.74 1.71
C VAL A 95 -3.15 19.42 0.34
N VAL A 96 -3.75 18.49 -0.38
CA VAL A 96 -3.36 18.13 -1.74
C VAL A 96 -4.27 18.88 -2.71
N ASN A 97 -3.74 19.91 -3.35
CA ASN A 97 -4.49 20.67 -4.36
C ASN A 97 -4.70 19.81 -5.62
N VAL A 98 -5.96 19.74 -6.07
CA VAL A 98 -6.40 18.93 -7.21
C VAL A 98 -7.10 19.75 -8.30
N GLY A 99 -7.30 21.06 -8.12
CA GLY A 99 -8.12 21.89 -9.01
C GLY A 99 -7.62 22.03 -10.46
N GLN A 100 -6.37 21.67 -10.75
CA GLN A 100 -5.81 21.68 -12.12
C GLN A 100 -5.65 20.27 -12.72
N ARG A 101 -6.12 19.23 -12.02
CA ARG A 101 -6.00 17.85 -12.47
C ARG A 101 -7.24 17.44 -13.24
N ALA A 102 -7.04 16.57 -14.23
CA ALA A 102 -8.15 16.01 -14.98
C ALA A 102 -9.00 15.10 -14.08
N PRO A 103 -10.30 14.98 -14.34
CA PRO A 103 -11.14 13.96 -13.71
C PRO A 103 -10.57 12.56 -13.92
N GLY A 104 -10.64 11.71 -12.89
CA GLY A 104 -10.11 10.36 -12.94
C GLY A 104 -9.72 9.79 -11.57
N ILE A 105 -9.16 8.59 -11.61
CA ILE A 105 -8.66 7.89 -10.42
C ILE A 105 -7.19 8.22 -10.22
N TYR A 106 -6.84 8.55 -8.99
CA TYR A 106 -5.48 8.86 -8.58
C TYR A 106 -5.09 8.00 -7.37
N LEU A 107 -3.80 7.67 -7.30
CA LEU A 107 -3.18 7.02 -6.16
C LEU A 107 -2.44 8.07 -5.34
N LEU A 108 -2.85 8.23 -4.09
CA LEU A 108 -2.20 9.07 -3.11
C LEU A 108 -1.28 8.21 -2.25
N GLN A 109 0.02 8.43 -2.38
CA GLN A 109 1.05 7.75 -1.61
C GLN A 109 1.58 8.67 -0.51
N ILE A 110 1.55 8.19 0.73
CA ILE A 110 2.09 8.88 1.90
C ILE A 110 3.25 8.03 2.38
N LYS A 111 4.47 8.57 2.23
CA LYS A 111 5.70 7.90 2.61
C LYS A 111 6.13 8.35 4.00
N SER A 112 6.42 7.37 4.84
CA SER A 112 7.19 7.51 6.06
C SER A 112 8.49 6.69 5.92
N LYS A 113 9.35 6.78 6.93
CA LYS A 113 10.66 6.13 6.95
C LYS A 113 10.58 4.62 6.71
N ASP A 114 9.60 3.98 7.36
CA ASP A 114 9.50 2.52 7.40
C ASP A 114 8.22 2.00 6.70
N LEU A 115 7.31 2.89 6.29
CA LEU A 115 6.02 2.51 5.73
C LEU A 115 5.59 3.44 4.59
N VAL A 116 4.96 2.84 3.57
CA VAL A 116 4.26 3.55 2.51
C VAL A 116 2.78 3.22 2.58
N VAL A 117 1.95 4.25 2.75
CA VAL A 117 0.50 4.12 2.77
C VAL A 117 -0.06 4.61 1.45
N VAL A 118 -0.95 3.84 0.84
CA VAL A 118 -1.60 4.19 -0.44
C VAL A 118 -3.10 4.29 -0.23
N LYS A 119 -3.69 5.39 -0.69
CA LYS A 119 -5.15 5.61 -0.72
C LYS A 119 -5.58 5.94 -2.14
N ASN A 120 -6.76 5.48 -2.52
CA ASN A 120 -7.42 5.87 -3.76
C ASN A 120 -8.12 7.23 -3.58
N ALA A 121 -8.00 8.09 -4.58
CA ALA A 121 -8.71 9.36 -4.67
C ALA A 121 -9.43 9.42 -6.02
N VAL A 122 -10.72 9.71 -6.00
CA VAL A 122 -11.53 9.88 -7.22
C VAL A 122 -11.79 11.36 -7.41
N LEU A 123 -11.44 11.87 -8.58
CA LEU A 123 -11.75 13.23 -9.01
C LEU A 123 -12.85 13.16 -10.06
N GLU A 124 -13.92 13.91 -9.82
CA GLU A 124 -15.07 14.08 -10.72
C GLU A 124 -14.93 15.35 -11.57
#